data_AF-A0AAW2MV54-F1
#
_entry.id   AF-A0AAW2MV54-F1
#
_cell.length_a   1.000
_cell.length_b   1.000
_cell.length_c   1.000
_cell.angle_alpha   90.00
_cell.angle_beta   90.00
_cell.angle_gamma   90.00
#
_symmetry.space_group_name_H-M   'P 1'
#
loop_
_entity.id
_entity.type
_entity.pdbx_description
1 polymer ?
#
loop_
_entity_poly.entity_id
_entity_poly.type
_entity_poly.pdbx_seq_one_letter_code
_entity_poly.pdbx_strand_id
1 'polypeptide(L)'
;MCRAPFTPHDANSLKNQGAIYLKEVSFRSKDPRHISEVVQLIKTLRRNVMARESERAERATLVTQEKLVLAGNKFKPIRLHDLWIRPTFGGRARKLTGTLEAHMNGFRYLTSRADERVDIMYGNIKHAFFQPAEKEMITLLHFHLHNHIMVGNKKTKDVQFYVEVMEMVQNIGGGKRSAYDPDEIEEEQRERDRKNKINMDFQHFVNRVNDLWGQPQFKGLDLEFDQPLRELGFHGVPYKASAFIVPTSSCLVELIETPFLVISLSDIEIVNLERVGLAQKNFDMAIVFKDFKRDVMRIDSIPSTSLDGIKEWLDTTDIKYYESRLNLNWRPILKTIMDDPQQFIEEGGWEFLNLEATDSDSENSAESDQGYEPSDVEPESDSEDEDSDSESLVESEDEEEDSEEDSEEEKGKTWEELEREASNADREKGNESDSEDERRRRKMKASGKARAGPSSAASKRMKFR
;
A
#
# COMPACT_ATOMS: atom_id res chain seq x y z
N MET A 1 -4.76 36.04 35.81
CA MET A 1 -4.80 34.56 35.84
C MET A 1 -5.17 34.10 34.45
N CYS A 2 -4.25 33.49 33.71
CA CYS A 2 -4.55 32.65 32.54
C CYS A 2 -3.39 31.64 32.47
N ARG A 3 -3.53 30.51 33.16
CA ARG A 3 -2.64 29.36 32.99
C ARG A 3 -3.19 28.56 31.82
N ALA A 4 -2.56 28.67 30.65
CA ALA A 4 -2.73 27.65 29.63
C ALA A 4 -1.99 26.37 30.12
N PRO A 5 -2.60 25.19 30.06
CA PRO A 5 -1.93 23.96 30.46
C PRO A 5 -0.80 23.63 29.48
N PHE A 6 0.42 23.53 29.99
CA PHE A 6 1.54 22.92 29.28
C PHE A 6 1.20 21.45 29.05
N THR A 7 1.14 20.99 27.80
CA THR A 7 1.21 19.56 27.48
C THR A 7 2.65 19.09 27.69
N PRO A 8 2.94 18.24 28.69
CA PRO A 8 4.30 17.90 29.07
C PRO A 8 4.73 16.62 28.36
N HIS A 9 5.20 16.71 27.11
CA HIS A 9 5.77 15.53 26.43
C HIS A 9 7.20 15.67 25.93
N ASP A 10 7.91 16.75 26.26
CA ASP A 10 9.37 16.79 26.07
C ASP A 10 10.09 16.17 27.27
N ALA A 11 10.76 15.04 27.05
CA ALA A 11 11.55 14.32 28.07
C ALA A 11 12.65 15.20 28.74
N ASN A 12 13.00 16.33 28.13
CA ASN A 12 13.91 17.33 28.70
C ASN A 12 13.24 18.30 29.69
N SER A 13 11.93 18.57 29.53
CA SER A 13 11.15 19.40 30.47
C SER A 13 11.04 18.74 31.84
N LEU A 14 10.86 17.41 31.86
CA LEU A 14 10.78 16.61 33.08
C LEU A 14 12.07 16.59 33.91
N LYS A 15 13.24 16.79 33.28
CA LYS A 15 14.54 16.74 33.98
C LYS A 15 14.82 17.96 34.84
N ASN A 16 14.24 19.12 34.50
CA ASN A 16 14.51 20.39 35.19
C ASN A 16 13.22 21.16 35.44
N GLN A 17 12.36 20.63 36.32
CA GLN A 17 11.04 21.19 36.65
C GLN A 17 11.09 22.60 37.30
N GLY A 18 12.26 23.06 37.77
CA GLY A 18 12.47 24.39 38.36
C GLY A 18 13.27 25.37 37.50
N ALA A 19 13.60 25.02 36.25
CA ALA A 19 14.35 25.91 35.38
C ALA A 19 13.46 27.00 34.74
N ILE A 20 14.04 28.17 34.48
CA ILE A 20 13.38 29.24 33.72
C ILE A 20 13.61 28.97 32.23
N TYR A 21 12.54 28.81 31.48
CA TYR A 21 12.58 28.57 30.03
C TYR A 21 12.14 29.82 29.27
N LEU A 22 12.81 30.07 28.14
CA LEU A 22 12.42 31.12 27.20
C LEU A 22 11.39 30.55 26.22
N LYS A 23 10.17 31.08 26.24
CA LYS A 23 9.06 30.60 25.38
C LYS A 23 9.25 31.04 23.92
N GLU A 24 9.58 32.30 23.71
CA GLU A 24 9.70 32.87 22.37
C GLU A 24 10.70 34.03 22.35
N VAL A 25 11.23 34.30 21.15
CA VAL A 25 12.08 35.46 20.86
C VAL A 25 11.63 36.03 19.53
N SER A 26 11.33 37.32 19.51
CA SER A 26 10.95 38.04 18.30
C SER A 26 12.14 38.83 17.76
N PHE A 27 12.44 38.66 16.47
CA PHE A 27 13.52 39.38 15.78
C PHE A 27 12.93 40.31 14.73
N ARG A 28 13.52 41.51 14.59
CA ARG A 28 13.15 42.49 13.55
C ARG A 28 14.33 42.70 12.60
N SER A 29 14.10 42.53 11.31
CA SER A 29 15.09 42.76 10.24
C SER A 29 14.73 43.99 9.42
N LYS A 30 15.75 44.67 8.87
CA LYS A 30 15.59 45.70 7.84
C LYS A 30 15.53 45.12 6.43
N ASP A 31 15.98 43.88 6.26
CA ASP A 31 15.95 43.13 5.00
C ASP A 31 14.89 42.00 5.10
N PRO A 32 13.73 42.18 4.44
CA PRO A 32 12.65 41.19 4.42
C PRO A 32 13.01 39.90 3.67
N ARG A 33 13.90 39.95 2.68
CA ARG A 33 14.26 38.78 1.87
C ARG A 33 15.12 37.83 2.69
N HIS A 34 16.15 38.38 3.33
CA HIS A 34 17.05 37.59 4.17
C HIS A 34 16.34 36.93 5.35
N ILE A 35 15.43 37.63 6.03
CA ILE A 35 14.71 37.04 7.18
C ILE A 35 13.80 35.89 6.74
N SER A 36 13.14 36.01 5.58
CA SER A 36 12.31 34.94 5.00
C SER A 36 13.15 33.71 4.62
N GLU A 37 14.33 33.90 4.02
CA GLU A 37 15.26 32.79 3.75
C GLU A 37 15.69 32.07 5.04
N VAL A 38 16.04 32.82 6.09
CA VAL A 38 16.42 32.26 7.40
C VAL A 38 15.27 31.48 8.03
N VAL A 39 14.03 31.98 7.94
CA VAL A 39 12.84 31.24 8.39
C VAL A 39 12.70 29.91 7.65
N GLN A 40 12.89 29.90 6.33
CA GLN A 40 12.85 28.66 5.53
C GLN A 40 13.97 27.68 5.90
N LEU A 41 15.18 28.19 6.17
CA LEU A 41 16.30 27.38 6.66
C LEU A 41 15.99 26.77 8.03
N ILE A 42 15.42 27.54 8.96
CA ILE A 42 15.02 27.04 10.29
C ILE A 42 13.91 26.00 10.17
N LYS A 43 12.87 26.25 9.37
CA LYS A 43 11.79 25.28 9.11
C LYS A 43 12.36 23.98 8.54
N THR A 44 13.32 24.06 7.64
CA THR A 44 14.00 22.89 7.05
C THR A 44 14.87 22.17 8.07
N LEU A 45 15.62 22.90 8.90
CA LEU A 45 16.41 22.31 9.98
C LEU A 45 15.53 21.58 10.99
N ARG A 46 14.42 22.19 11.43
CA ARG A 46 13.44 21.56 12.34
C ARG A 46 12.92 20.26 11.75
N ARG A 47 12.48 20.26 10.48
CA ARG A 47 12.03 19.04 9.79
C ARG A 47 13.12 17.96 9.77
N ASN A 48 14.36 18.31 9.46
CA ASN A 48 15.47 17.35 9.41
C ASN A 48 15.81 16.78 10.80
N VAL A 49 15.77 17.60 11.85
CA VAL A 49 16.02 17.16 13.23
C VAL A 49 14.90 16.23 13.69
N MET A 50 13.63 16.63 13.54
CA MET A 50 12.49 15.79 13.91
C MET A 50 12.49 14.47 13.15
N ALA A 51 12.75 14.47 11.83
CA ALA A 51 12.85 13.25 11.04
C ALA A 51 13.96 12.32 11.56
N ARG A 52 15.15 12.86 11.86
CA ARG A 52 16.28 12.10 12.40
C ARG A 52 16.00 11.53 13.79
N GLU A 53 15.32 12.29 14.65
CA GLU A 53 14.96 11.84 16.00
C GLU A 53 13.87 10.79 15.96
N SER A 54 12.85 10.95 15.11
CA SER A 54 11.82 9.95 14.86
C SER A 54 12.42 8.65 14.32
N GLU A 55 13.28 8.72 13.30
CA GLU A 55 13.98 7.55 12.74
C GLU A 55 14.84 6.83 13.79
N ARG A 56 15.50 7.60 14.68
CA ARG A 56 16.28 7.04 15.78
C ARG A 56 15.38 6.35 16.81
N ALA A 57 14.24 6.96 17.15
CA ALA A 57 13.26 6.37 18.07
C ALA A 57 12.66 5.08 17.50
N GLU A 58 12.24 5.09 16.23
CA GLU A 58 11.74 3.90 15.54
C GLU A 58 12.79 2.78 15.53
N ARG A 59 14.05 3.10 15.20
CA ARG A 59 15.14 2.11 15.23
C ARG A 59 15.42 1.56 16.62
N ALA A 60 15.24 2.36 17.67
CA ALA A 60 15.44 1.91 19.04
C ALA A 60 14.39 0.88 19.50
N THR A 61 13.20 0.87 18.89
CA THR A 61 12.13 -0.09 19.18
C THR A 61 12.27 -1.43 18.44
N LEU A 62 13.30 -1.60 17.62
CA LEU A 62 13.46 -2.81 16.81
C LEU A 62 14.03 -3.96 17.63
N VAL A 63 13.46 -5.15 17.42
CA VAL A 63 14.00 -6.39 17.95
C VAL A 63 15.29 -6.72 17.21
N THR A 64 16.37 -6.95 17.95
CA THR A 64 17.68 -7.30 17.36
C THR A 64 17.56 -8.62 16.61
N GLN A 65 17.89 -8.58 15.32
CA GLN A 65 17.89 -9.75 14.45
C GLN A 65 19.28 -10.39 14.39
N GLU A 66 19.33 -11.69 14.08
CA GLU A 66 20.58 -12.34 13.73
C GLU A 66 21.16 -11.76 12.43
N LYS A 67 22.46 -11.95 12.22
CA LYS A 67 23.12 -11.52 10.99
C LYS A 67 22.88 -12.56 9.90
N LEU A 68 22.60 -12.08 8.69
CA LEU A 68 22.49 -12.94 7.52
C LEU A 68 23.82 -13.67 7.25
N VAL A 69 23.73 -14.99 7.14
CA VAL A 69 24.80 -15.90 6.75
C VAL A 69 24.69 -16.16 5.26
N LEU A 70 25.62 -15.58 4.49
CA LEU A 70 25.66 -15.74 3.05
C LEU A 70 25.95 -17.18 2.65
N ALA A 71 25.28 -17.63 1.59
CA ALA A 71 25.59 -18.90 0.95
C ALA A 71 27.07 -18.90 0.52
N GLY A 72 27.86 -19.85 1.03
CA GLY A 72 29.28 -19.93 0.72
C GLY A 72 29.54 -20.33 -0.74
N ASN A 73 30.78 -20.17 -1.21
CA ASN A 73 31.19 -20.42 -2.62
C ASN A 73 30.82 -21.79 -3.20
N LYS A 74 30.49 -22.78 -2.35
CA LYS A 74 30.07 -24.13 -2.76
C LYS A 74 28.57 -24.22 -3.10
N PHE A 75 27.76 -23.26 -2.66
CA PHE A 75 26.32 -23.25 -2.88
C PHE A 75 25.92 -21.95 -3.54
N LYS A 76 25.58 -22.00 -4.83
CA LYS A 76 25.10 -20.82 -5.55
C LYS A 76 23.72 -20.45 -4.97
N PRO A 77 23.53 -19.22 -4.45
CA PRO A 77 22.25 -18.83 -3.88
C PRO A 77 21.14 -18.91 -4.94
N ILE A 78 19.93 -19.25 -4.49
CA ILE A 78 18.73 -19.23 -5.33
C ILE A 78 18.39 -17.76 -5.57
N ARG A 79 18.15 -17.35 -6.82
CA ARG A 79 17.96 -15.94 -7.17
C ARG A 79 16.69 -15.73 -7.97
N LEU A 80 16.03 -14.60 -7.72
CA LEU A 80 14.95 -14.07 -8.53
C LEU A 80 15.26 -12.62 -8.89
N HIS A 81 15.25 -12.32 -10.18
CA HIS A 81 15.74 -11.05 -10.75
C HIS A 81 14.60 -10.10 -11.10
N ASP A 82 14.96 -8.84 -11.38
CA ASP A 82 14.08 -7.79 -11.90
C ASP A 82 12.86 -7.47 -11.02
N LEU A 83 13.06 -7.57 -9.70
CA LEU A 83 12.01 -7.38 -8.69
C LEU A 83 11.93 -5.93 -8.22
N TRP A 84 10.72 -5.39 -8.18
CA TRP A 84 10.38 -4.22 -7.38
C TRP A 84 10.17 -4.63 -5.91
N ILE A 85 10.32 -3.68 -4.98
CA ILE A 85 10.11 -3.88 -3.54
C ILE A 85 9.07 -2.90 -2.99
N ARG A 86 8.21 -3.39 -2.09
CA ARG A 86 7.34 -2.57 -1.23
C ARG A 86 7.58 -2.95 0.24
N PRO A 87 7.67 -1.97 1.16
CA PRO A 87 7.73 -0.54 0.90
C PRO A 87 8.99 -0.16 0.11
N THR A 88 8.91 0.92 -0.68
CA THR A 88 10.04 1.39 -1.49
C THR A 88 11.12 2.02 -0.61
N PHE A 89 12.38 1.88 -1.01
CA PHE A 89 13.47 2.65 -0.41
C PHE A 89 13.20 4.16 -0.51
N GLY A 90 13.55 4.89 0.55
CA GLY A 90 13.42 6.35 0.59
C GLY A 90 14.51 7.02 -0.25
N GLY A 91 14.20 8.19 -0.81
CA GLY A 91 15.14 9.00 -1.57
C GLY A 91 14.50 9.65 -2.80
N ARG A 92 15.15 10.68 -3.35
CA ARG A 92 14.71 11.35 -4.60
C ARG A 92 15.19 10.65 -5.87
N ALA A 93 16.00 9.61 -5.72
CA ALA A 93 16.59 8.92 -6.85
C ALA A 93 15.56 7.99 -7.51
N ARG A 94 15.70 7.77 -8.82
CA ARG A 94 14.81 6.86 -9.57
C ARG A 94 14.81 5.48 -8.91
N LYS A 95 13.61 4.90 -8.78
CA LYS A 95 13.40 3.52 -8.30
C LYS A 95 14.17 2.55 -9.20
N LEU A 96 14.78 1.54 -8.60
CA LEU A 96 15.53 0.50 -9.29
C LEU A 96 14.93 -0.85 -8.99
N THR A 97 14.94 -1.74 -9.97
CA THR A 97 14.69 -3.16 -9.75
C THR A 97 15.93 -3.80 -9.11
N GLY A 98 15.70 -4.90 -8.40
CA GLY A 98 16.73 -5.61 -7.66
C GLY A 98 16.62 -7.12 -7.82
N THR A 99 17.49 -7.83 -7.12
CA THR A 99 17.53 -9.29 -7.07
C THR A 99 17.32 -9.77 -5.65
N LEU A 100 16.41 -10.73 -5.47
CA LEU A 100 16.20 -11.45 -4.21
C LEU A 100 17.05 -12.72 -4.23
N GLU A 101 17.94 -12.86 -3.25
CA GLU A 101 18.82 -14.02 -3.08
C GLU A 101 18.47 -14.78 -1.80
N ALA A 102 18.23 -16.09 -1.90
CA ALA A 102 18.06 -16.98 -0.75
C ALA A 102 19.43 -17.50 -0.27
N HIS A 103 19.70 -17.36 1.03
CA HIS A 103 20.96 -17.72 1.68
C HIS A 103 20.75 -18.76 2.79
N MET A 104 21.70 -18.90 3.71
CA MET A 104 21.66 -19.99 4.70
C MET A 104 20.59 -19.80 5.77
N ASN A 105 20.28 -18.58 6.19
CA ASN A 105 19.32 -18.32 7.26
C ASN A 105 18.34 -17.18 6.93
N GLY A 106 18.29 -16.75 5.68
CA GLY A 106 17.46 -15.63 5.28
C GLY A 106 17.55 -15.29 3.80
N PHE A 107 16.80 -14.27 3.41
CA PHE A 107 16.87 -13.63 2.11
C PHE A 107 17.67 -12.33 2.18
N ARG A 108 18.26 -11.98 1.04
CA ARG A 108 18.85 -10.66 0.81
C ARG A 108 18.33 -10.10 -0.51
N TYR A 109 17.72 -8.93 -0.43
CA TYR A 109 17.39 -8.12 -1.60
C TYR A 109 18.47 -7.07 -1.81
N LEU A 110 18.93 -6.93 -3.06
CA LEU A 110 19.96 -5.98 -3.47
C LEU A 110 19.55 -5.30 -4.77
N THR A 111 19.73 -3.98 -4.86
CA THR A 111 19.72 -3.27 -6.15
C THR A 111 21.15 -3.02 -6.63
N SER A 112 21.32 -2.29 -7.73
CA SER A 112 22.63 -1.82 -8.18
C SER A 112 23.27 -0.81 -7.23
N ARG A 113 22.50 -0.26 -6.27
CA ARG A 113 23.00 0.65 -5.23
C ARG A 113 23.26 -0.12 -3.93
N ALA A 114 24.43 0.10 -3.34
CA ALA A 114 24.88 -0.66 -2.16
C ALA A 114 24.15 -0.32 -0.85
N ASP A 115 23.49 0.84 -0.79
CA ASP A 115 22.65 1.32 0.30
C ASP A 115 21.21 0.80 0.23
N GLU A 116 20.73 0.41 -0.95
CA GLU A 116 19.41 -0.22 -1.16
C GLU A 116 19.51 -1.75 -0.98
N ARG A 117 19.68 -2.15 0.29
CA ARG A 117 19.71 -3.56 0.69
C ARG A 117 18.74 -3.85 1.83
N VAL A 118 18.11 -5.01 1.79
CA VAL A 118 17.23 -5.51 2.85
C VAL A 118 17.55 -6.98 3.09
N ASP A 119 17.73 -7.33 4.36
CA ASP A 119 17.91 -8.72 4.79
C ASP A 119 16.68 -9.17 5.58
N ILE A 120 16.12 -10.34 5.26
CA ILE A 120 14.95 -10.93 5.92
C ILE A 120 15.36 -12.29 6.46
N MET A 121 15.41 -12.46 7.78
CA MET A 121 15.77 -13.74 8.39
C MET A 121 14.61 -14.71 8.32
N TYR A 122 14.88 -16.00 8.06
CA TYR A 122 13.87 -17.05 8.04
C TYR A 122 13.12 -17.14 9.37
N GLY A 123 13.83 -17.04 10.49
CA GLY A 123 13.21 -17.06 11.82
C GLY A 123 12.33 -15.85 12.15
N ASN A 124 12.30 -14.81 11.30
CA ASN A 124 11.42 -13.66 11.50
C ASN A 124 10.23 -13.64 10.53
N ILE A 125 10.12 -14.60 9.61
CA ILE A 125 8.97 -14.73 8.70
C ILE A 125 7.85 -15.44 9.47
N LYS A 126 6.71 -14.76 9.63
CA LYS A 126 5.48 -15.35 10.16
C LYS A 126 4.72 -16.05 9.05
N HIS A 127 4.54 -15.36 7.92
CA HIS A 127 3.86 -15.89 6.73
C HIS A 127 4.63 -15.51 5.47
N ALA A 128 4.71 -16.43 4.53
CA ALA A 128 5.23 -16.20 3.19
C ALA A 128 4.13 -16.52 2.17
N PHE A 129 3.87 -15.59 1.27
CA PHE A 129 2.84 -15.76 0.23
C PHE A 129 3.47 -15.69 -1.14
N PHE A 130 2.95 -16.52 -2.04
CA PHE A 130 3.19 -16.40 -3.48
C PHE A 130 1.85 -16.23 -4.18
N GLN A 131 1.69 -15.13 -4.92
CA GLN A 131 0.48 -14.87 -5.69
C GLN A 131 0.85 -14.70 -7.18
N PRO A 132 0.48 -15.66 -8.05
CA PRO A 132 0.67 -15.53 -9.48
C PRO A 132 -0.26 -14.46 -10.05
N ALA A 133 0.16 -13.84 -11.16
CA ALA A 133 -0.69 -12.91 -11.88
C ALA A 133 -1.71 -13.68 -12.73
N GLU A 134 -2.93 -13.82 -12.21
CA GLU A 134 -4.06 -14.40 -12.94
C GLU A 134 -4.89 -13.30 -13.59
N LYS A 135 -5.56 -12.49 -12.75
CA LYS A 135 -6.36 -11.32 -13.14
C LYS A 135 -5.71 -10.01 -12.70
N GLU A 136 -4.68 -10.10 -11.87
CA GLU A 136 -3.94 -8.98 -11.32
C GLU A 136 -2.82 -8.53 -12.27
N MET A 137 -2.41 -7.28 -12.12
CA MET A 137 -1.35 -6.66 -12.93
C MET A 137 0.06 -7.07 -12.47
N ILE A 138 0.18 -7.76 -11.33
CA ILE A 138 1.46 -8.08 -10.70
C ILE A 138 1.53 -9.55 -10.28
N THR A 139 2.72 -10.14 -10.43
CA THR A 139 3.11 -11.40 -9.78
C THR A 139 3.97 -11.03 -8.57
N LEU A 140 3.69 -11.60 -7.39
CA LEU A 140 4.33 -11.17 -6.15
C LEU A 140 4.75 -12.30 -5.21
N LEU A 141 5.74 -12.01 -4.38
CA LEU A 141 6.09 -12.69 -3.15
C LEU A 141 5.89 -11.72 -1.99
N HIS A 142 5.17 -12.11 -0.94
CA HIS A 142 4.94 -11.27 0.23
C HIS A 142 5.43 -11.97 1.49
N PHE A 143 6.17 -11.26 2.33
CA PHE A 143 6.61 -11.75 3.62
C PHE A 143 5.99 -10.89 4.72
N HIS A 144 5.16 -11.50 5.54
CA HIS A 144 4.67 -10.92 6.78
C HIS A 144 5.55 -11.39 7.94
N LEU A 145 6.09 -10.46 8.71
CA LEU A 145 7.12 -10.73 9.71
C LEU A 145 6.56 -10.73 11.14
N HIS A 146 7.14 -11.55 12.01
CA HIS A 146 6.86 -11.50 13.44
C HIS A 146 7.21 -10.13 14.02
N ASN A 147 8.43 -9.68 13.74
CA ASN A 147 8.98 -8.41 14.23
C ASN A 147 9.22 -7.44 13.09
N HIS A 148 9.00 -6.15 13.38
CA HIS A 148 9.28 -5.08 12.44
C HIS A 148 10.76 -5.04 12.06
N ILE A 149 11.03 -4.72 10.80
CA ILE A 149 12.36 -4.39 10.29
C ILE A 149 12.34 -3.02 9.62
N MET A 150 13.53 -2.48 9.32
CA MET A 150 13.66 -1.26 8.53
C MET A 150 13.89 -1.61 7.07
N VAL A 151 13.08 -1.01 6.19
CA VAL A 151 13.31 -0.98 4.75
C VAL A 151 13.54 0.48 4.36
N GLY A 152 14.81 0.82 4.12
CA GLY A 152 15.24 2.22 4.02
C GLY A 152 14.91 2.99 5.31
N ASN A 153 13.97 3.93 5.21
CA ASN A 153 13.54 4.78 6.33
C ASN A 153 12.16 4.38 6.88
N LYS A 154 11.56 3.30 6.38
CA LYS A 154 10.23 2.85 6.83
C LYS A 154 10.36 1.61 7.71
N LYS A 155 9.81 1.69 8.91
CA LYS A 155 9.58 0.52 9.77
C LYS A 155 8.35 -0.25 9.26
N THR A 156 8.49 -1.56 9.03
CA THR A 156 7.40 -2.38 8.47
C THR A 156 7.46 -3.82 9.00
N LYS A 157 6.30 -4.48 9.09
CA LYS A 157 6.19 -5.95 9.20
C LYS A 157 6.01 -6.63 7.85
N ASP A 158 5.64 -5.88 6.83
CA ASP A 158 5.29 -6.42 5.52
C ASP A 158 6.33 -5.98 4.51
N VAL A 159 6.91 -6.97 3.81
CA VAL A 159 7.86 -6.76 2.72
C VAL A 159 7.43 -7.58 1.52
N GLN A 160 7.19 -6.91 0.41
CA GLN A 160 6.72 -7.53 -0.82
C GLN A 160 7.72 -7.31 -1.95
N PHE A 161 7.91 -8.34 -2.76
CA PHE A 161 8.66 -8.31 -4.00
C PHE A 161 7.74 -8.64 -5.16
N TYR A 162 7.74 -7.84 -6.22
CA TYR A 162 6.79 -8.03 -7.31
C TYR A 162 7.36 -7.65 -8.68
N VAL A 163 6.73 -8.18 -9.73
CA VAL A 163 6.93 -7.80 -11.12
C VAL A 163 5.59 -7.42 -11.73
N GLU A 164 5.57 -6.32 -12.49
CA GLU A 164 4.42 -5.90 -13.28
C GLU A 164 4.37 -6.72 -14.58
N VAL A 165 3.28 -7.46 -14.77
CA VAL A 165 3.09 -8.37 -15.91
C VAL A 165 2.31 -7.76 -17.06
N MET A 166 1.58 -6.68 -16.82
CA MET A 166 0.81 -5.95 -17.82
C MET A 166 1.32 -4.52 -17.92
N GLU A 167 1.43 -4.01 -19.15
CA GLU A 167 1.78 -2.62 -19.41
C GLU A 167 0.50 -1.78 -19.39
N MET A 168 0.50 -0.65 -18.67
CA MET A 168 -0.60 0.30 -18.76
C MET A 168 -0.60 0.86 -20.18
N VAL A 169 -1.49 0.36 -21.05
CA VAL A 169 -1.63 0.86 -22.41
C VAL A 169 -2.16 2.30 -22.34
N GLN A 170 -1.27 3.28 -22.36
CA GLN A 170 -1.64 4.67 -22.63
C GLN A 170 -2.07 4.75 -24.09
N ASN A 171 -3.37 4.66 -24.34
CA ASN A 171 -3.94 4.86 -25.68
C ASN A 171 -3.69 6.32 -26.13
N ILE A 172 -2.59 6.55 -26.86
CA ILE A 172 -2.29 7.84 -27.51
C ILE A 172 -3.00 7.97 -28.87
N GLY A 173 -3.76 6.98 -29.33
CA GLY A 173 -4.52 7.08 -30.57
C GLY A 173 -5.85 6.33 -30.50
N GLY A 174 -6.96 7.07 -30.60
CA GLY A 174 -8.33 6.54 -30.72
C GLY A 174 -8.60 5.83 -32.05
N GLY A 175 -7.68 5.01 -32.54
CA GLY A 175 -7.91 4.10 -33.65
C GLY A 175 -8.71 2.90 -33.15
N LYS A 176 -9.85 2.62 -33.79
CA LYS A 176 -10.65 1.41 -33.52
C LYS A 176 -9.78 0.18 -33.77
N ARG A 177 -9.23 -0.40 -32.71
CA ARG A 177 -8.54 -1.69 -32.76
C ARG A 177 -9.57 -2.76 -33.11
N SER A 178 -9.26 -3.57 -34.10
CA SER A 178 -10.14 -4.64 -34.57
C SER A 178 -9.58 -5.93 -34.01
N ALA A 179 -10.36 -6.66 -33.21
CA ALA A 179 -10.00 -7.95 -32.58
C ALA A 179 -9.56 -9.07 -33.56
N TYR A 180 -9.52 -8.78 -34.87
CA TYR A 180 -9.07 -9.66 -35.95
C TYR A 180 -7.83 -9.12 -36.68
N ASP A 181 -7.20 -8.08 -36.15
CA ASP A 181 -5.91 -7.58 -36.66
C ASP A 181 -4.80 -8.56 -36.23
N PRO A 182 -4.06 -9.16 -37.19
CA PRO A 182 -2.96 -10.07 -36.87
C PRO A 182 -1.93 -9.45 -35.91
N ASP A 183 -1.70 -8.13 -36.00
CA ASP A 183 -0.72 -7.43 -35.16
C ASP A 183 -1.20 -7.35 -33.69
N GLU A 184 -2.50 -7.18 -33.45
CA GLU A 184 -3.10 -7.14 -32.11
C GLU A 184 -3.10 -8.53 -31.46
N ILE A 185 -3.42 -9.57 -32.24
CA ILE A 185 -3.37 -10.97 -31.78
C ILE A 185 -1.93 -11.36 -31.42
N GLU A 186 -0.94 -10.93 -32.21
CA GLU A 186 0.47 -11.18 -31.91
C GLU A 186 0.94 -10.45 -30.64
N GLU A 187 0.48 -9.22 -30.40
CA GLU A 187 0.75 -8.48 -29.18
C GLU A 187 0.14 -9.14 -27.94
N GLU A 188 -1.13 -9.54 -28.01
CA GLU A 188 -1.81 -10.24 -26.91
C GLU A 188 -1.13 -11.59 -26.60
N GLN A 189 -0.68 -12.31 -27.63
CA GLN A 189 0.09 -13.55 -27.46
C GLN A 189 1.43 -13.29 -26.76
N ARG A 190 2.16 -12.23 -27.15
CA ARG A 190 3.43 -11.84 -26.50
C ARG A 190 3.23 -11.48 -25.03
N GLU A 191 2.17 -10.75 -24.69
CA GLU A 191 1.84 -10.40 -23.32
C GLU A 191 1.52 -11.64 -22.48
N ARG A 192 0.72 -12.56 -23.02
CA ARG A 192 0.40 -13.84 -22.38
C ARG A 192 1.64 -14.68 -22.13
N ASP A 193 2.52 -14.82 -23.12
CA ASP A 193 3.76 -15.58 -22.99
C ASP A 193 4.71 -14.96 -21.96
N ARG A 194 4.79 -13.62 -21.92
CA ARG A 194 5.54 -12.89 -20.90
C ARG A 194 4.99 -13.13 -19.50
N LYS A 195 3.66 -13.02 -19.30
CA LYS A 195 3.01 -13.28 -18.01
C LYS A 195 3.27 -14.70 -17.53
N ASN A 196 3.09 -15.68 -18.42
CA ASN A 196 3.31 -17.10 -18.10
C ASN A 196 4.77 -17.37 -17.72
N LYS A 197 5.72 -16.75 -18.44
CA LYS A 197 7.15 -16.85 -18.11
C LYS A 197 7.45 -16.28 -16.72
N ILE A 198 6.93 -15.10 -16.39
CA ILE A 198 7.13 -14.47 -15.07
C ILE A 198 6.55 -15.35 -13.95
N ASN A 199 5.31 -15.83 -14.10
CA ASN A 199 4.70 -16.74 -13.13
C ASN A 199 5.53 -18.03 -12.96
N MET A 200 6.04 -18.59 -14.05
CA MET A 200 6.88 -19.79 -14.02
C MET A 200 8.23 -19.54 -13.32
N ASP A 201 8.88 -18.40 -13.56
CA ASP A 201 10.13 -18.01 -12.90
C ASP A 201 9.94 -17.86 -11.38
N PHE A 202 8.84 -17.24 -10.94
CA PHE A 202 8.48 -17.16 -9.52
C PHE A 202 8.18 -18.53 -8.93
N GLN A 203 7.39 -19.36 -9.60
CA GLN A 203 7.08 -20.73 -9.15
C GLN A 203 8.36 -21.56 -8.99
N HIS A 204 9.29 -21.47 -9.95
CA HIS A 204 10.59 -22.14 -9.84
C HIS A 204 11.41 -21.65 -8.65
N PHE A 205 11.40 -20.34 -8.38
CA PHE A 205 12.06 -19.79 -7.20
C PHE A 205 11.42 -20.33 -5.91
N VAL A 206 10.10 -20.25 -5.79
CA VAL A 206 9.31 -20.75 -4.64
C VAL A 206 9.58 -22.22 -4.37
N ASN A 207 9.50 -23.07 -5.40
CA ASN A 207 9.74 -24.51 -5.26
C ASN A 207 11.16 -24.79 -4.72
N ARG A 208 12.18 -24.11 -5.26
CA ARG A 208 13.56 -24.29 -4.79
C ARG A 208 13.78 -23.80 -3.37
N VAL A 209 13.06 -22.77 -2.94
CA VAL A 209 13.12 -22.27 -1.56
C VAL A 209 12.38 -23.21 -0.61
N ASN A 210 11.23 -23.76 -1.00
CA ASN A 210 10.54 -24.79 -0.23
C ASN A 210 11.44 -26.05 -0.05
N ASP A 211 12.17 -26.47 -1.09
CA ASP A 211 13.16 -27.55 -0.98
C ASP A 211 14.28 -27.22 0.02
N LEU A 212 14.68 -25.94 0.10
CA LEU A 212 15.67 -25.46 1.08
C LEU A 212 15.08 -25.50 2.49
N TRP A 213 13.85 -25.02 2.69
CA TRP A 213 13.16 -25.03 3.98
C TRP A 213 12.78 -26.43 4.46
N GLY A 214 12.63 -27.40 3.55
CA GLY A 214 12.45 -28.81 3.89
C GLY A 214 13.67 -29.47 4.54
N GLN A 215 14.83 -28.79 4.58
CA GLN A 215 16.03 -29.33 5.24
C GLN A 215 15.86 -29.42 6.76
N PRO A 216 16.47 -30.43 7.43
CA PRO A 216 16.27 -30.67 8.86
C PRO A 216 16.55 -29.46 9.76
N GLN A 217 17.46 -28.57 9.36
CA GLN A 217 17.80 -27.39 10.16
C GLN A 217 16.68 -26.32 10.22
N PHE A 218 15.71 -26.33 9.29
CA PHE A 218 14.61 -25.36 9.25
C PHE A 218 13.25 -25.98 9.56
N LYS A 219 13.19 -27.30 9.76
CA LYS A 219 11.94 -28.01 10.06
C LYS A 219 11.21 -27.46 11.29
N GLY A 220 11.91 -26.83 12.23
CA GLY A 220 11.31 -26.19 13.40
C GLY A 220 10.68 -24.82 13.15
N LEU A 221 10.84 -24.23 11.96
CA LEU A 221 10.28 -22.92 11.60
C LEU A 221 8.96 -23.01 10.85
N ASP A 222 8.57 -24.20 10.37
CA ASP A 222 7.32 -24.46 9.65
C ASP A 222 7.06 -23.47 8.49
N LEU A 223 8.12 -23.20 7.71
CA LEU A 223 8.07 -22.24 6.61
C LEU A 223 7.59 -22.89 5.32
N GLU A 224 6.53 -22.34 4.76
CA GLU A 224 6.04 -22.65 3.42
C GLU A 224 5.47 -21.40 2.74
N PHE A 225 5.42 -21.43 1.41
CA PHE A 225 4.71 -20.41 0.64
C PHE A 225 3.24 -20.78 0.52
N ASP A 226 2.38 -19.98 1.15
CA ASP A 226 0.93 -20.06 1.03
C ASP A 226 0.46 -19.32 -0.25
N GLN A 227 -0.66 -19.74 -0.81
CA GLN A 227 -1.22 -19.16 -2.04
C GLN A 227 -2.68 -18.74 -1.83
N PRO A 228 -3.09 -17.53 -2.27
CA PRO A 228 -4.48 -17.09 -2.18
C PRO A 228 -5.45 -18.00 -2.94
N LEU A 229 -6.48 -18.48 -2.25
CA LEU A 229 -7.56 -19.32 -2.78
C LEU A 229 -8.62 -18.43 -3.42
N ARG A 230 -8.35 -18.01 -4.67
CA ARG A 230 -9.16 -17.00 -5.37
C ARG A 230 -10.66 -17.30 -5.41
N GLU A 231 -11.03 -18.57 -5.53
CA GLU A 231 -12.43 -19.01 -5.63
C GLU A 231 -13.26 -18.67 -4.38
N LEU A 232 -12.60 -18.52 -3.23
CA LEU A 232 -13.20 -18.15 -1.96
C LEU A 232 -13.07 -16.64 -1.67
N GLY A 233 -12.49 -15.87 -2.59
CA GLY A 233 -12.28 -14.43 -2.42
C GLY A 233 -13.57 -13.63 -2.57
N PHE A 234 -13.63 -12.49 -1.87
CA PHE A 234 -14.79 -11.59 -1.86
C PHE A 234 -14.34 -10.13 -1.89
N HIS A 235 -15.25 -9.24 -2.29
CA HIS A 235 -14.99 -7.80 -2.25
C HIS A 235 -15.43 -7.22 -0.91
N GLY A 236 -14.66 -6.26 -0.40
CA GLY A 236 -14.98 -5.53 0.82
C GLY A 236 -14.07 -4.31 0.98
N VAL A 237 -14.33 -3.49 1.99
CA VAL A 237 -13.58 -2.27 2.29
C VAL A 237 -12.84 -2.48 3.63
N PRO A 238 -11.61 -3.02 3.62
CA PRO A 238 -10.84 -3.21 4.86
C PRO A 238 -10.22 -1.90 5.38
N TYR A 239 -10.06 -0.90 4.50
CA TYR A 239 -9.48 0.39 4.81
C TYR A 239 -10.32 1.51 4.19
N LYS A 240 -9.83 2.17 3.13
CA LYS A 240 -10.51 3.33 2.49
C LYS A 240 -11.17 3.00 1.16
N ALA A 241 -10.81 1.90 0.53
CA ALA A 241 -11.27 1.53 -0.81
C ALA A 241 -11.71 0.07 -0.85
N SER A 242 -12.59 -0.25 -1.79
CA SER A 242 -12.99 -1.62 -2.07
C SER A 242 -11.81 -2.39 -2.64
N ALA A 243 -11.51 -3.53 -2.03
CA ALA A 243 -10.45 -4.43 -2.43
C ALA A 243 -10.96 -5.87 -2.51
N PHE A 244 -10.25 -6.71 -3.27
CA PHE A 244 -10.56 -8.14 -3.36
C PHE A 244 -9.74 -8.89 -2.31
N ILE A 245 -10.43 -9.32 -1.25
CA ILE A 245 -9.84 -10.01 -0.11
C ILE A 245 -9.96 -11.51 -0.37
N VAL A 246 -8.88 -12.24 -0.12
CA VAL A 246 -8.78 -13.65 -0.47
C VAL A 246 -8.28 -14.46 0.72
N PRO A 247 -8.94 -15.55 1.10
CA PRO A 247 -8.39 -16.46 2.09
C PRO A 247 -7.25 -17.28 1.51
N THR A 248 -6.37 -17.74 2.37
CA THR A 248 -5.26 -18.66 2.11
C THR A 248 -5.43 -19.86 3.04
N SER A 249 -4.48 -20.79 3.10
CA SER A 249 -4.59 -21.92 4.03
C SER A 249 -4.59 -21.47 5.51
N SER A 250 -3.90 -20.37 5.81
CA SER A 250 -3.60 -19.95 7.19
C SER A 250 -3.96 -18.50 7.51
N CYS A 251 -4.31 -17.70 6.49
CA CYS A 251 -4.55 -16.26 6.59
C CYS A 251 -5.73 -15.78 5.75
N LEU A 252 -6.28 -14.61 6.09
CA LEU A 252 -7.11 -13.77 5.22
C LEU A 252 -6.29 -12.58 4.75
N VAL A 253 -6.15 -12.37 3.42
CA VAL A 253 -5.18 -11.42 2.87
C VAL A 253 -5.72 -10.50 1.77
N GLU A 254 -5.10 -9.34 1.65
CA GLU A 254 -5.14 -8.44 0.49
C GLU A 254 -3.70 -7.95 0.27
N LEU A 255 -3.10 -8.36 -0.85
CA LEU A 255 -1.67 -8.19 -1.13
C LEU A 255 -1.40 -7.33 -2.37
N ILE A 256 -2.42 -6.87 -3.09
CA ILE A 256 -2.24 -6.18 -4.37
C ILE A 256 -2.05 -4.69 -4.15
N GLU A 257 -2.89 -4.11 -3.30
CA GLU A 257 -2.85 -2.70 -2.96
C GLU A 257 -2.26 -2.46 -1.58
N THR A 258 -1.85 -1.22 -1.32
CA THR A 258 -1.33 -0.82 -0.01
C THR A 258 -2.31 0.16 0.63
N PRO A 259 -2.60 0.06 1.94
CA PRO A 259 -1.94 -0.82 2.91
C PRO A 259 -2.37 -2.28 2.77
N PHE A 260 -1.42 -3.20 2.93
CA PHE A 260 -1.67 -4.64 2.85
C PHE A 260 -2.57 -5.10 4.00
N LEU A 261 -3.40 -6.10 3.76
CA LEU A 261 -4.15 -6.82 4.79
C LEU A 261 -3.53 -8.21 4.97
N VAL A 262 -3.09 -8.54 6.18
CA VAL A 262 -2.65 -9.90 6.54
C VAL A 262 -3.20 -10.23 7.92
N ILE A 263 -4.17 -11.15 7.96
CA ILE A 263 -4.82 -11.60 9.18
C ILE A 263 -4.53 -13.09 9.32
N SER A 264 -3.80 -13.48 10.37
CA SER A 264 -3.59 -14.90 10.68
C SER A 264 -4.85 -15.49 11.29
N LEU A 265 -5.35 -16.59 10.75
CA LEU A 265 -6.58 -17.23 11.25
C LEU A 265 -6.41 -17.71 12.70
N SER A 266 -5.21 -18.16 13.06
CA SER A 266 -4.88 -18.58 14.42
C SER A 266 -4.93 -17.44 15.46
N ASP A 267 -4.87 -16.18 15.04
CA ASP A 267 -4.95 -15.01 15.93
C ASP A 267 -6.42 -14.56 16.15
N ILE A 268 -7.38 -15.09 15.39
CA ILE A 268 -8.80 -14.72 15.46
C ILE A 268 -9.45 -15.43 16.66
N GLU A 269 -10.19 -14.66 17.46
CA GLU A 269 -11.02 -15.17 18.56
C GLU A 269 -12.43 -15.47 18.07
N ILE A 270 -13.12 -14.46 17.52
CA ILE A 270 -14.44 -14.59 16.90
C ILE A 270 -14.59 -13.64 15.71
N VAL A 271 -15.60 -13.91 14.88
CA VAL A 271 -16.05 -13.00 13.83
C VAL A 271 -17.49 -12.58 14.08
N ASN A 272 -17.82 -11.30 13.96
CA ASN A 272 -19.21 -10.85 13.96
C ASN A 272 -19.57 -10.28 12.59
N LEU A 273 -20.61 -10.83 11.97
CA LEU A 273 -21.17 -10.37 10.72
C LEU A 273 -22.26 -9.34 11.05
N GLU A 274 -21.94 -8.06 10.88
CA GLU A 274 -22.79 -6.94 11.25
C GLU A 274 -23.65 -6.47 10.08
N ARG A 275 -24.81 -5.90 10.39
CA ARG A 275 -25.81 -5.42 9.41
C ARG A 275 -26.33 -6.51 8.48
N VAL A 276 -26.33 -7.77 8.93
CA VAL A 276 -26.94 -8.86 8.17
C VAL A 276 -28.47 -8.75 8.26
N GLY A 277 -29.15 -8.71 7.12
CA GLY A 277 -30.61 -8.66 7.06
C GLY A 277 -31.15 -8.66 5.63
N LEU A 278 -32.40 -9.12 5.47
CA LEU A 278 -33.04 -9.37 4.16
C LEU A 278 -33.11 -8.15 3.23
N ALA A 279 -33.14 -6.93 3.79
CA ALA A 279 -33.23 -5.68 3.02
C ALA A 279 -31.86 -5.08 2.66
N GLN A 280 -30.77 -5.55 3.29
CA GLN A 280 -29.45 -4.98 3.12
C GLN A 280 -28.72 -5.63 1.94
N LYS A 281 -28.16 -4.81 1.05
CA LYS A 281 -27.34 -5.29 -0.07
C LYS A 281 -25.91 -5.63 0.36
N ASN A 282 -25.46 -4.99 1.43
CA ASN A 282 -24.11 -5.13 1.95
C ASN A 282 -24.17 -5.34 3.46
N PHE A 283 -23.19 -6.06 3.99
CA PHE A 283 -22.98 -6.26 5.42
C PHE A 283 -21.52 -5.92 5.77
N ASP A 284 -21.19 -5.87 7.05
CA ASP A 284 -19.81 -5.68 7.52
C ASP A 284 -19.33 -6.90 8.30
N MET A 285 -18.02 -7.06 8.39
CA MET A 285 -17.39 -8.11 9.16
C MET A 285 -16.44 -7.49 10.18
N ALA A 286 -16.66 -7.77 11.46
CA ALA A 286 -15.79 -7.41 12.56
C ALA A 286 -15.00 -8.65 13.03
N ILE A 287 -13.67 -8.59 12.93
CA ILE A 287 -12.77 -9.67 13.33
C ILE A 287 -12.14 -9.29 14.67
N VAL A 288 -12.51 -10.04 15.71
CA VAL A 288 -11.97 -9.88 17.06
C VAL A 288 -10.79 -10.81 17.23
N PHE A 289 -9.69 -10.29 17.79
CA PHE A 289 -8.46 -11.05 17.99
C PHE A 289 -8.39 -11.63 19.40
N LYS A 290 -7.63 -12.72 19.56
CA LYS A 290 -7.32 -13.33 20.87
C LYS A 290 -6.59 -12.38 21.82
N ASP A 291 -5.82 -11.45 21.26
CA ASP A 291 -5.24 -10.35 22.02
C ASP A 291 -6.22 -9.17 22.03
N PHE A 292 -7.01 -9.05 23.11
CA PHE A 292 -8.02 -7.98 23.26
C PHE A 292 -7.43 -6.56 23.37
N LYS A 293 -6.10 -6.43 23.47
CA LYS A 293 -5.43 -5.12 23.37
C LYS A 293 -5.29 -4.65 21.93
N ARG A 294 -5.41 -5.57 20.96
CA ARG A 294 -5.40 -5.25 19.54
C ARG A 294 -6.79 -4.78 19.13
N ASP A 295 -6.83 -3.66 18.41
CA ASP A 295 -8.08 -3.15 17.83
C ASP A 295 -8.71 -4.18 16.88
N VAL A 296 -10.05 -4.24 16.90
CA VAL A 296 -10.87 -5.06 16.00
C VAL A 296 -10.60 -4.65 14.55
N MET A 297 -10.39 -5.65 13.68
CA MET A 297 -10.27 -5.40 12.25
C MET A 297 -11.66 -5.42 11.62
N ARG A 298 -12.04 -4.34 10.95
CA ARG A 298 -13.32 -4.24 10.24
C ARG A 298 -13.13 -4.34 8.75
N ILE A 299 -14.02 -5.07 8.10
CA ILE A 299 -14.15 -5.12 6.64
C ILE A 299 -15.57 -4.71 6.32
N ASP A 300 -15.73 -3.50 5.80
CA ASP A 300 -17.04 -2.91 5.58
C ASP A 300 -17.55 -3.18 4.16
N SER A 301 -18.86 -3.00 3.95
CA SER A 301 -19.49 -3.00 2.63
C SER A 301 -19.26 -4.28 1.80
N ILE A 302 -19.31 -5.44 2.45
CA ILE A 302 -19.21 -6.74 1.79
C ILE A 302 -20.55 -7.06 1.11
N PRO A 303 -20.60 -7.42 -0.18
CA PRO A 303 -21.85 -7.78 -0.86
C PRO A 303 -22.54 -8.97 -0.20
N SER A 304 -23.85 -8.91 0.00
CA SER A 304 -24.64 -9.98 0.62
C SER A 304 -24.59 -11.31 -0.16
N THR A 305 -24.26 -11.26 -1.45
CA THR A 305 -24.00 -12.46 -2.28
C THR A 305 -22.80 -13.28 -1.81
N SER A 306 -21.88 -12.68 -1.05
CA SER A 306 -20.71 -13.36 -0.49
C SER A 306 -20.94 -13.90 0.92
N LEU A 307 -22.10 -13.64 1.53
CA LEU A 307 -22.39 -14.00 2.92
C LEU A 307 -22.28 -15.50 3.16
N ASP A 308 -22.99 -16.30 2.36
CA ASP A 308 -23.02 -17.76 2.53
C ASP A 308 -21.64 -18.38 2.35
N GLY A 309 -20.87 -17.90 1.36
CA GLY A 309 -19.49 -18.37 1.14
C GLY A 309 -18.53 -18.01 2.27
N ILE A 310 -18.71 -16.82 2.88
CA ILE A 310 -17.93 -16.43 4.07
C ILE A 310 -18.29 -17.29 5.28
N LYS A 311 -19.59 -17.58 5.50
CA LYS A 311 -20.03 -18.47 6.59
C LYS A 311 -19.46 -19.88 6.44
N GLU A 312 -19.57 -20.47 5.24
CA GLU A 312 -19.02 -21.80 4.95
C GLU A 312 -17.49 -21.84 5.17
N TRP A 313 -16.79 -20.78 4.77
CA TRP A 313 -15.36 -20.64 5.01
C TRP A 313 -15.01 -20.56 6.51
N LEU A 314 -15.76 -19.75 7.28
CA LEU A 314 -15.57 -19.62 8.74
C LEU A 314 -15.84 -20.96 9.44
N ASP A 315 -16.89 -21.68 9.05
CA ASP A 315 -17.20 -23.02 9.57
C ASP A 315 -16.09 -24.03 9.25
N THR A 316 -15.58 -24.02 8.02
CA THR A 316 -14.51 -24.94 7.58
C THR A 316 -13.19 -24.67 8.31
N THR A 317 -12.96 -23.43 8.75
CA THR A 317 -11.75 -23.00 9.46
C THR A 317 -11.90 -23.06 10.99
N ASP A 318 -13.03 -23.57 11.50
CA ASP A 318 -13.35 -23.66 12.93
C ASP A 318 -13.30 -22.29 13.65
N ILE A 319 -13.71 -21.24 12.94
CA ILE A 319 -13.81 -19.89 13.50
C ILE A 319 -15.27 -19.62 13.85
N LYS A 320 -15.54 -19.43 15.14
CA LYS A 320 -16.88 -19.10 15.60
C LYS A 320 -17.29 -17.72 15.08
N TYR A 321 -18.47 -17.66 14.46
CA TYR A 321 -19.07 -16.40 14.06
C TYR A 321 -20.46 -16.17 14.65
N TYR A 322 -20.84 -14.89 14.67
CA TYR A 322 -22.13 -14.38 15.10
C TYR A 322 -22.71 -13.45 14.03
N GLU A 323 -24.01 -13.23 14.07
CA GLU A 323 -24.72 -12.31 13.18
C GLU A 323 -25.41 -11.23 13.99
N SER A 324 -25.26 -9.98 13.57
CA SER A 324 -25.84 -8.82 14.23
C SER A 324 -26.54 -7.94 13.20
N ARG A 325 -27.72 -7.41 13.55
CA ARG A 325 -28.45 -6.47 12.69
C ARG A 325 -27.89 -5.06 12.70
N LEU A 326 -27.08 -4.72 13.70
CA LEU A 326 -26.48 -3.41 13.93
C LEU A 326 -24.95 -3.54 14.02
N ASN A 327 -24.25 -2.42 13.83
CA ASN A 327 -22.83 -2.33 14.14
C ASN A 327 -22.64 -2.17 15.65
N LEU A 328 -21.71 -2.93 16.22
CA LEU A 328 -21.41 -2.87 17.65
C LEU A 328 -20.26 -1.90 17.94
N ASN A 329 -20.30 -1.29 19.11
CA ASN A 329 -19.16 -0.51 19.62
C ASN A 329 -18.20 -1.44 20.36
N TRP A 330 -17.23 -2.00 19.63
CA TRP A 330 -16.30 -3.00 20.15
C TRP A 330 -15.35 -2.49 21.24
N ARG A 331 -14.99 -1.21 21.22
CA ARG A 331 -14.00 -0.66 22.17
C ARG A 331 -14.48 -0.76 23.64
N PRO A 332 -15.69 -0.29 24.00
CA PRO A 332 -16.26 -0.52 25.32
C PRO A 332 -16.41 -2.00 25.67
N ILE A 333 -16.89 -2.84 24.72
CA ILE A 333 -17.11 -4.27 24.95
C ILE A 333 -15.79 -4.96 25.35
N LEU A 334 -14.74 -4.78 24.53
CA LEU A 334 -13.43 -5.37 24.81
C LEU A 334 -12.80 -4.81 26.09
N LYS A 335 -13.05 -3.54 26.41
CA LYS A 335 -12.59 -2.95 27.67
C LYS A 335 -13.22 -3.63 28.88
N THR A 336 -14.54 -3.81 28.89
CA THR A 336 -15.26 -4.51 29.97
C THR A 336 -14.74 -5.95 30.13
N ILE A 337 -14.50 -6.66 29.03
CA ILE A 337 -13.94 -8.03 29.05
C ILE A 337 -12.51 -8.04 29.63
N MET A 338 -11.68 -7.04 29.30
CA MET A 338 -10.33 -6.93 29.86
C MET A 338 -10.31 -6.55 31.35
N ASP A 339 -11.30 -5.78 31.81
CA ASP A 339 -11.41 -5.34 33.19
C ASP A 339 -11.87 -6.49 34.12
N ASP A 340 -12.81 -7.35 33.67
CA ASP A 340 -13.20 -8.58 34.40
C ASP A 340 -13.44 -9.79 33.47
N PRO A 341 -12.37 -10.55 33.14
CA PRO A 341 -12.49 -11.75 32.29
C PRO A 341 -13.25 -12.91 32.94
N GLN A 342 -13.32 -12.97 34.28
CA GLN A 342 -13.97 -14.08 34.99
C GLN A 342 -15.49 -13.92 34.90
N GLN A 343 -15.97 -12.71 35.18
CA GLN A 343 -17.38 -12.36 35.04
C GLN A 343 -17.87 -12.62 33.61
N PHE A 344 -17.09 -12.23 32.60
CA PHE A 344 -17.42 -12.50 31.19
C PHE A 344 -17.67 -14.00 30.91
N ILE A 345 -16.82 -14.88 31.45
CA ILE A 345 -16.97 -16.33 31.27
C ILE A 345 -18.20 -16.86 32.02
N GLU A 346 -18.45 -16.37 33.24
CA GLU A 346 -19.60 -16.76 34.06
C GLU A 346 -20.94 -16.35 33.44
N GLU A 347 -20.96 -15.21 32.75
CA GLU A 347 -22.15 -14.68 32.04
C GLU A 347 -22.40 -15.34 30.67
N GLY A 348 -21.62 -16.36 30.31
CA GLY A 348 -21.80 -17.10 29.04
C GLY A 348 -20.91 -16.62 27.90
N GLY A 349 -19.91 -15.77 28.18
CA GLY A 349 -18.90 -15.35 27.21
C GLY A 349 -19.52 -14.62 26.02
N TRP A 350 -19.24 -15.09 24.81
CA TRP A 350 -19.71 -14.48 23.56
C TRP A 350 -21.20 -14.70 23.26
N GLU A 351 -21.95 -15.40 24.12
CA GLU A 351 -23.35 -15.75 23.85
C GLU A 351 -24.28 -14.52 23.80
N PHE A 352 -23.91 -13.38 24.39
CA PHE A 352 -24.67 -12.13 24.26
C PHE A 352 -24.79 -11.63 22.82
N LEU A 353 -23.92 -12.10 21.91
CA LEU A 353 -24.00 -11.81 20.47
C LEU A 353 -25.06 -12.65 19.75
N ASN A 354 -25.55 -13.72 20.37
CA ASN A 354 -26.57 -14.62 19.82
C ASN A 354 -27.99 -14.08 20.06
N LEU A 355 -28.24 -12.84 19.63
CA LEU A 355 -29.49 -12.12 19.92
C LEU A 355 -30.73 -12.81 19.31
N GLU A 356 -30.58 -13.64 18.27
CA GLU A 356 -31.70 -14.38 17.65
C GLU A 356 -32.15 -15.62 18.46
N ALA A 357 -31.32 -16.18 19.35
CA ALA A 357 -31.73 -17.28 20.23
C ALA A 357 -32.69 -16.82 21.35
N THR A 358 -32.60 -15.55 21.74
CA THR A 358 -33.51 -14.93 22.72
C THR A 358 -34.84 -14.46 22.11
N ASP A 359 -34.93 -14.31 20.79
CA ASP A 359 -36.13 -13.78 20.12
C ASP A 359 -37.09 -14.89 19.64
N SER A 360 -36.67 -16.18 19.67
CA SER A 360 -37.50 -17.31 19.22
C SER A 360 -38.38 -17.96 20.29
N ASP A 361 -38.23 -17.61 21.57
CA ASP A 361 -39.00 -18.20 22.70
C ASP A 361 -39.89 -17.21 23.46
N SER A 362 -40.12 -16.01 22.93
CA SER A 362 -40.97 -15.00 23.58
C SER A 362 -41.96 -14.31 22.63
N GLU A 363 -42.89 -15.07 22.05
CA GLU A 363 -44.16 -14.52 21.54
C GLU A 363 -45.13 -14.16 22.70
N ASN A 364 -44.65 -13.53 23.78
CA ASN A 364 -45.52 -12.83 24.75
C ASN A 364 -44.76 -11.91 25.72
N SER A 365 -43.99 -10.96 25.24
CA SER A 365 -43.58 -9.82 26.06
C SER A 365 -43.68 -8.55 25.25
N ALA A 366 -44.83 -7.90 25.42
CA ALA A 366 -45.05 -6.52 25.03
C ALA A 366 -43.97 -5.62 25.65
N GLU A 367 -43.48 -4.69 24.83
CA GLU A 367 -42.85 -3.42 25.20
C GLU A 367 -42.42 -3.29 26.67
N SER A 368 -41.19 -3.71 26.96
CA SER A 368 -40.35 -3.20 28.04
C SER A 368 -38.92 -3.69 27.75
N ASP A 369 -37.85 -2.93 27.84
CA ASP A 369 -37.71 -1.71 28.60
C ASP A 369 -36.40 -1.02 28.25
N GLN A 370 -36.48 0.31 28.24
CA GLN A 370 -35.47 1.24 28.75
C GLN A 370 -34.10 1.32 28.09
N GLY A 371 -34.09 2.19 27.07
CA GLY A 371 -32.99 3.14 26.92
C GLY A 371 -32.74 3.89 28.24
N TYR A 372 -31.47 3.98 28.58
CA TYR A 372 -30.89 4.69 29.72
C TYR A 372 -31.51 6.10 29.90
N GLU A 373 -32.29 6.30 30.97
CA GLU A 373 -32.69 7.63 31.47
C GLU A 373 -31.84 7.98 32.70
N PRO A 374 -30.99 9.03 32.64
CA PRO A 374 -30.33 9.56 33.82
C PRO A 374 -31.34 10.34 34.67
N SER A 375 -31.42 10.00 35.96
CA SER A 375 -32.32 10.63 36.93
C SER A 375 -31.94 12.09 37.20
N ASP A 376 -32.92 12.97 37.00
CA ASP A 376 -32.89 14.41 37.18
C ASP A 376 -32.94 14.81 38.66
N VAL A 377 -31.79 15.23 39.21
CA VAL A 377 -31.70 16.11 40.39
C VAL A 377 -30.38 16.87 40.34
N GLU A 378 -30.39 18.04 39.71
CA GLU A 378 -29.46 19.13 40.02
C GLU A 378 -29.72 19.66 41.45
N PRO A 379 -28.69 20.23 42.11
CA PRO A 379 -28.49 21.67 41.93
C PRO A 379 -27.05 22.05 41.56
N GLU A 380 -27.01 22.94 40.58
CA GLU A 380 -25.99 23.91 40.17
C GLU A 380 -24.74 24.10 41.06
N SER A 381 -23.57 24.03 40.41
CA SER A 381 -22.47 24.96 40.64
C SER A 381 -21.55 24.98 39.41
N ASP A 382 -21.60 26.10 38.69
CA ASP A 382 -20.70 26.54 37.63
C ASP A 382 -19.22 26.17 37.84
N SER A 383 -18.61 25.56 36.82
CA SER A 383 -17.41 26.12 36.18
C SER A 383 -16.98 25.25 34.97
N GLU A 384 -17.36 25.73 33.78
CA GLU A 384 -16.51 26.01 32.61
C GLU A 384 -15.35 25.02 32.26
N ASP A 385 -15.56 24.39 31.09
CA ASP A 385 -14.62 24.22 29.96
C ASP A 385 -13.91 22.87 29.72
N GLU A 386 -14.57 22.09 28.83
CA GLU A 386 -14.14 21.69 27.48
C GLU A 386 -12.95 20.73 27.26
N ASP A 387 -13.33 19.49 26.93
CA ASP A 387 -13.06 18.75 25.69
C ASP A 387 -11.62 18.61 25.18
N SER A 388 -11.12 17.38 25.37
CA SER A 388 -9.99 16.80 24.65
C SER A 388 -10.53 15.95 23.49
N ASP A 389 -10.98 16.61 22.42
CA ASP A 389 -11.17 15.99 21.10
C ASP A 389 -9.86 16.02 20.31
N SER A 390 -9.20 14.87 20.23
CA SER A 390 -8.08 14.63 19.32
C SER A 390 -8.62 14.12 17.98
N GLU A 391 -9.37 14.97 17.30
CA GLU A 391 -9.76 14.82 15.89
C GLU A 391 -8.61 15.37 15.02
N SER A 392 -7.97 14.50 14.23
CA SER A 392 -6.97 14.93 13.24
C SER A 392 -7.68 15.51 12.01
N LEU A 393 -8.05 16.78 12.09
CA LEU A 393 -8.50 17.57 10.94
C LEU A 393 -7.27 18.10 10.19
N VAL A 394 -7.03 17.55 9.00
CA VAL A 394 -6.21 18.20 7.97
C VAL A 394 -7.09 19.24 7.28
N GLU A 395 -7.09 20.46 7.81
CA GLU A 395 -7.62 21.61 7.11
C GLU A 395 -6.52 22.17 6.21
N SER A 396 -6.70 21.98 4.91
CA SER A 396 -6.02 22.72 3.86
C SER A 396 -6.85 23.98 3.56
N GLU A 397 -6.51 25.08 4.22
CA GLU A 397 -6.88 26.42 3.78
C GLU A 397 -5.61 27.14 3.33
N ASP A 398 -5.42 27.17 2.01
CA ASP A 398 -4.59 28.17 1.35
C ASP A 398 -5.51 29.38 1.09
N GLU A 399 -5.47 30.37 2.00
CA GLU A 399 -5.93 31.72 1.69
C GLU A 399 -4.86 32.46 0.89
N GLU A 400 -5.34 33.01 -0.21
CA GLU A 400 -4.67 33.88 -1.15
C GLU A 400 -4.18 35.17 -0.46
N GLU A 401 -2.95 35.57 -0.75
CA GLU A 401 -2.56 36.98 -0.63
C GLU A 401 -1.80 37.40 -1.89
N ASP A 402 -2.51 38.26 -2.63
CA ASP A 402 -2.10 39.16 -3.70
C ASP A 402 -0.59 39.39 -3.87
N SER A 403 -0.09 38.99 -5.03
CA SER A 403 1.04 39.66 -5.68
C SER A 403 0.57 40.20 -7.03
N GLU A 404 0.13 41.45 -7.04
CA GLU A 404 -0.04 42.23 -8.27
C GLU A 404 1.33 42.42 -8.95
N GLU A 405 1.54 41.72 -10.06
CA GLU A 405 2.47 42.14 -11.11
C GLU A 405 1.72 42.12 -12.44
N ASP A 406 1.49 43.33 -12.92
CA ASP A 406 0.86 43.76 -14.17
C ASP A 406 1.52 43.09 -15.40
N SER A 407 0.77 42.23 -16.12
CA SER A 407 1.11 41.87 -17.49
C SER A 407 -0.15 41.52 -18.30
N GLU A 408 -0.46 42.41 -19.24
CA GLU A 408 -1.65 42.45 -20.09
C GLU A 408 -2.13 41.08 -20.63
N GLU A 409 -3.37 40.73 -20.29
CA GLU A 409 -4.12 39.65 -20.95
C GLU A 409 -4.40 40.01 -22.42
N GLU A 410 -3.58 39.47 -23.31
CA GLU A 410 -3.94 39.28 -24.70
C GLU A 410 -5.07 38.23 -24.76
N LYS A 411 -6.32 38.69 -24.88
CA LYS A 411 -7.51 37.83 -25.06
C LYS A 411 -7.24 36.81 -26.16
N GLY A 412 -7.07 35.55 -25.76
CA GLY A 412 -6.96 34.43 -26.68
C GLY A 412 -8.16 34.37 -27.61
N LYS A 413 -7.89 34.27 -28.91
CA LYS A 413 -8.90 34.14 -29.98
C LYS A 413 -9.83 32.97 -29.67
N THR A 414 -11.13 33.21 -29.69
CA THR A 414 -12.16 32.17 -29.52
C THR A 414 -11.98 31.04 -30.55
N TRP A 415 -12.38 29.81 -30.22
CA TRP A 415 -12.30 28.65 -31.11
C TRP A 415 -12.88 28.90 -32.50
N GLU A 416 -13.98 29.65 -32.58
CA GLU A 416 -14.64 30.04 -33.82
C GLU A 416 -13.76 30.96 -34.70
N GLU A 417 -12.84 31.70 -34.09
CA GLU A 417 -11.86 32.57 -34.75
C GLU A 417 -10.62 31.80 -35.22
N LEU A 418 -10.16 30.82 -34.44
CA LEU A 418 -9.13 29.86 -34.86
C LEU A 418 -9.60 28.98 -36.03
N GLU A 419 -10.85 28.54 -36.02
CA GLU A 419 -11.43 27.72 -37.09
C GLU A 419 -11.60 28.51 -38.39
N ARG A 420 -11.91 29.81 -38.29
CA ARG A 420 -11.97 30.75 -39.41
C ARG A 420 -10.58 31.06 -39.98
N GLU A 421 -9.58 31.20 -39.11
CA GLU A 421 -8.19 31.45 -39.49
C GLU A 421 -7.57 30.22 -40.18
N ALA A 422 -7.85 29.01 -39.70
CA ALA A 422 -7.46 27.76 -40.36
C ALA A 422 -8.12 27.58 -41.74
N SER A 423 -9.43 27.88 -41.83
CA SER A 423 -10.19 27.90 -43.08
C SER A 423 -9.62 28.89 -44.12
N ASN A 424 -9.19 30.07 -43.67
CA ASN A 424 -8.55 31.06 -44.55
C ASN A 424 -7.13 30.63 -44.96
N ALA A 425 -6.34 30.03 -44.06
CA ALA A 425 -5.00 29.54 -44.37
C ALA A 425 -5.01 28.38 -45.39
N ASP A 426 -6.00 27.48 -45.34
CA ASP A 426 -6.18 26.42 -46.34
C ASP A 426 -6.65 26.99 -47.69
N ARG A 427 -7.45 28.05 -47.67
CA ARG A 427 -7.89 28.74 -48.89
C ARG A 427 -6.79 29.59 -49.52
N GLU A 428 -5.85 30.09 -48.72
CA GLU A 428 -4.69 30.88 -49.17
C GLU A 428 -3.52 30.00 -49.65
N LYS A 429 -3.34 28.80 -49.05
CA LYS A 429 -2.41 27.78 -49.56
C LYS A 429 -2.91 27.02 -50.78
N GLY A 430 -4.20 27.17 -51.12
CA GLY A 430 -4.81 26.61 -52.31
C GLY A 430 -4.44 27.33 -53.62
N ASN A 431 -3.15 27.59 -53.90
CA ASN A 431 -2.70 27.85 -55.27
C ASN A 431 -1.20 27.66 -55.58
N GLU A 432 -0.39 27.05 -54.71
CA GLU A 432 0.96 26.62 -55.11
C GLU A 432 0.90 25.21 -55.71
N SER A 433 0.70 25.21 -57.03
CA SER A 433 0.83 24.07 -57.94
C SER A 433 2.11 23.28 -57.65
N ASP A 434 1.95 22.13 -57.00
CA ASP A 434 3.00 21.13 -56.78
C ASP A 434 3.33 20.47 -58.13
N SER A 435 4.16 21.15 -58.94
CA SER A 435 4.55 20.69 -60.26
C SER A 435 5.23 19.32 -60.18
N GLU A 436 4.88 18.42 -61.12
CA GLU A 436 5.35 17.03 -61.14
C GLU A 436 6.89 16.86 -61.15
N ASP A 437 7.63 17.93 -61.43
CA ASP A 437 9.10 17.95 -61.44
C ASP A 437 9.72 17.87 -60.03
N GLU A 438 9.06 18.39 -58.99
CA GLU A 438 9.62 18.36 -57.63
C GLU A 438 9.46 16.97 -56.98
N ARG A 439 8.34 16.28 -57.27
CA ARG A 439 8.13 14.86 -56.90
C ARG A 439 9.14 13.92 -57.56
N ARG A 440 9.52 14.18 -58.82
CA ARG A 440 10.53 13.36 -59.54
C ARG A 440 11.94 13.51 -58.96
N ARG A 441 12.34 14.72 -58.52
CA ARG A 441 13.65 14.95 -57.89
C ARG A 441 13.81 14.29 -56.53
N ARG A 442 12.75 14.25 -55.70
CA ARG A 442 12.78 13.57 -54.39
C ARG A 442 12.82 12.04 -54.55
N LYS A 443 12.19 11.48 -55.58
CA LYS A 443 12.17 10.04 -55.85
C LYS A 443 13.49 9.48 -56.40
N MET A 444 14.32 10.30 -57.09
CA MET A 444 15.65 9.90 -57.56
C MET A 444 16.73 9.91 -56.46
N LYS A 445 16.57 10.71 -55.38
CA LYS A 445 17.56 10.75 -54.28
C LYS A 445 17.39 9.63 -53.25
N ALA A 446 16.25 8.97 -53.20
CA ALA A 446 15.96 7.89 -52.25
C ALA A 446 16.34 6.48 -52.77
N SER A 447 16.60 6.30 -54.07
CA SER A 447 16.88 5.00 -54.69
C SER A 447 18.38 4.68 -54.92
N GLY A 448 19.29 5.58 -54.51
CA GLY A 448 20.73 5.45 -54.76
C GLY A 448 21.58 4.78 -53.67
N LYS A 449 20.98 4.16 -52.64
CA LYS A 449 21.73 3.60 -51.50
C LYS A 449 21.29 2.18 -51.13
N ALA A 450 21.47 1.23 -52.05
CA ALA A 450 21.46 -0.19 -51.76
C ALA A 450 22.40 -0.99 -52.69
N ARG A 451 23.52 -1.47 -52.10
CA ARG A 451 24.35 -2.66 -52.40
C ARG A 451 24.75 -3.02 -53.85
N ALA A 452 26.08 -3.04 -54.09
CA ALA A 452 26.80 -4.20 -54.64
C ALA A 452 28.33 -4.07 -54.41
N GLY A 453 28.97 -5.09 -53.79
CA GLY A 453 30.41 -5.37 -53.96
C GLY A 453 30.62 -6.36 -55.12
N PRO A 454 31.77 -7.07 -55.30
CA PRO A 454 33.05 -7.05 -54.57
C PRO A 454 34.35 -7.13 -55.43
N SER A 455 35.51 -7.13 -54.75
CA SER A 455 36.82 -7.74 -55.10
C SER A 455 37.83 -7.05 -56.05
N SER A 456 39.05 -6.74 -55.57
CA SER A 456 40.25 -7.60 -55.72
C SER A 456 41.59 -6.84 -55.53
N ALA A 457 42.55 -7.58 -54.97
CA ALA A 457 44.03 -7.50 -55.14
C ALA A 457 44.90 -6.38 -54.51
N ALA A 458 45.64 -6.81 -53.47
CA ALA A 458 47.12 -6.88 -53.38
C ALA A 458 47.99 -5.67 -52.96
N SER A 459 48.58 -5.84 -51.76
CA SER A 459 50.00 -5.69 -51.37
C SER A 459 50.74 -4.33 -51.51
N LYS A 460 51.17 -3.76 -50.37
CA LYS A 460 52.60 -3.67 -49.94
C LYS A 460 52.79 -2.88 -48.63
N ARG A 461 53.14 -3.62 -47.57
CA ARG A 461 54.34 -3.50 -46.70
C ARG A 461 54.95 -2.11 -46.36
N MET A 462 55.02 -1.88 -45.03
CA MET A 462 56.12 -1.36 -44.18
C MET A 462 56.48 0.15 -44.04
N LYS A 463 56.28 0.61 -42.79
CA LYS A 463 57.22 1.16 -41.78
C LYS A 463 57.85 2.56 -41.89
N PHE A 464 58.00 3.11 -40.68
CA PHE A 464 58.72 4.29 -40.15
C PHE A 464 57.92 5.59 -40.23
N ARG A 465 57.82 6.38 -39.15
CA ARG A 465 58.69 6.55 -37.98
C ARG A 465 57.86 6.99 -36.77
#